data_AF-A0A3P5YUW4-F1
#
_entry.id   AF-A0A3P5YUW4-F1
#
_cell.length_a   1.000
_cell.length_b   1.000
_cell.length_c   1.000
_cell.angle_alpha   90.00
_cell.angle_beta   90.00
_cell.angle_gamma   90.00
#
_symmetry.space_group_name_H-M   'P 1'
#
loop_
_entity.id
_entity.type
_entity.pdbx_description
1 polymer ?
#
loop_
_entity_poly.entity_id
_entity_poly.type
_entity_poly.pdbx_seq_one_letter_code
_entity_poly.pdbx_strand_id
1 'polypeptide(L)' 'MVQQNVSSPLVAEALAVREALQTASSLSVTHLRMYSDNQTLIRAINEKLFEKEIYGI' A
#
# COMPACT_ATOMS: atom_id res chain seq x y z
N MET A 1 3.91 -10.43 -6.70
CA MET A 1 3.94 -11.86 -6.21
C MET A 1 3.03 -11.93 -4.98
N VAL A 2 2.01 -12.78 -4.94
CA VAL A 2 0.98 -12.73 -3.87
C VAL A 2 1.52 -13.29 -2.55
N GLN A 3 1.55 -12.45 -1.51
CA GLN A 3 1.92 -12.83 -0.15
C GLN A 3 0.78 -13.67 0.47
N GLN A 4 1.02 -14.95 0.73
CA GLN A 4 0.00 -15.89 1.24
C GLN A 4 -0.32 -15.71 2.72
N ASN A 5 0.62 -15.17 3.51
CA ASN A 5 0.41 -14.88 4.91
C ASN A 5 1.01 -13.52 5.28
N VAL A 6 0.23 -12.71 5.98
CA VAL A 6 0.55 -11.35 6.39
C VAL A 6 0.36 -11.23 7.89
N SER A 7 1.21 -10.46 8.55
CA SER A 7 1.20 -10.33 10.02
C SER A 7 0.02 -9.51 10.54
N SER A 8 -0.64 -8.72 9.68
CA SER A 8 -1.80 -7.92 10.04
C SER A 8 -2.59 -7.43 8.81
N PRO A 9 -3.83 -6.91 9.02
CA PRO A 9 -4.58 -6.24 7.97
C PRO A 9 -3.85 -5.03 7.38
N LEU A 10 -3.14 -4.24 8.20
CA LEU A 10 -2.42 -3.05 7.74
C LEU A 10 -1.29 -3.43 6.77
N VAL A 11 -0.53 -4.49 7.07
CA VAL A 11 0.49 -5.04 6.17
C VAL A 11 -0.13 -5.55 4.88
N ALA A 12 -1.26 -6.24 4.96
CA ALA A 12 -1.97 -6.76 3.79
C ALA A 12 -2.31 -5.64 2.78
N GLU A 13 -2.86 -4.54 3.29
CA GLU A 13 -3.25 -3.40 2.46
C GLU A 13 -2.05 -2.61 1.94
N ALA A 14 -1.02 -2.42 2.76
CA ALA A 14 0.21 -1.76 2.29
C ALA A 14 0.87 -2.55 1.15
N LEU A 15 0.90 -3.88 1.24
CA LEU A 15 1.37 -4.75 0.15
C LEU A 15 0.50 -4.62 -1.10
N ALA A 16 -0.84 -4.57 -0.94
CA ALA A 16 -1.76 -4.40 -2.05
C ALA A 16 -1.55 -3.06 -2.77
N VAL A 17 -1.39 -1.96 -2.03
CA VAL A 17 -1.09 -0.63 -2.59
C VAL A 17 0.25 -0.63 -3.32
N ARG A 18 1.30 -1.24 -2.76
CA ARG A 18 2.60 -1.32 -3.42
C ARG A 18 2.53 -2.09 -4.74
N GLU A 19 1.88 -3.26 -4.76
CA GLU A 19 1.74 -4.05 -5.99
C GLU A 19 0.91 -3.27 -7.03
N ALA A 20 -0.13 -2.56 -6.61
CA ALA A 20 -0.93 -1.70 -7.49
C ALA A 20 -0.08 -0.58 -8.10
N LEU A 21 0.78 0.07 -7.32
CA LEU A 21 1.69 1.11 -7.81
C LEU A 21 2.76 0.55 -8.77
N GLN A 22 3.34 -0.61 -8.45
CA GLN A 22 4.31 -1.28 -9.32
C GLN A 22 3.68 -1.69 -10.65
N THR A 23 2.45 -2.20 -10.62
CA THR A 23 1.68 -2.58 -11.81
C THR A 23 1.26 -1.35 -12.61
N ALA A 24 0.80 -0.28 -11.96
CA ALA A 24 0.48 0.97 -12.64
C ALA A 24 1.71 1.54 -13.34
N SER A 25 2.87 1.52 -12.68
CA SER A 25 4.15 1.94 -13.24
C SER A 25 4.56 1.11 -14.46
N SER A 26 4.45 -0.22 -14.39
CA SER A 26 4.79 -1.10 -15.53
C SER A 26 3.86 -0.90 -16.72
N LEU A 27 2.61 -0.52 -16.48
CA LEU A 27 1.61 -0.18 -17.49
C LEU A 27 1.66 1.29 -17.94
N SER A 28 2.62 2.09 -17.45
CA SER A 28 2.72 3.54 -17.71
C SER A 28 1.46 4.33 -17.35
N VAL A 29 0.70 3.88 -16.36
CA VAL A 29 -0.45 4.59 -15.80
C VAL A 29 0.08 5.71 -14.90
N THR A 30 -0.14 6.95 -15.31
CA THR A 30 0.37 8.15 -14.62
C THR A 30 -0.64 8.77 -13.64
N HIS A 31 -1.91 8.41 -13.76
CA HIS A 31 -2.99 8.92 -12.93
C HIS A 31 -3.72 7.74 -12.27
N LEU A 32 -3.54 7.61 -10.96
CA LEU A 32 -4.14 6.54 -10.17
C LEU A 32 -4.94 7.15 -9.02
N ARG A 33 -6.11 6.58 -8.74
CA ARG A 33 -6.84 6.82 -7.50
C ARG A 33 -7.09 5.47 -6.84
N MET A 34 -6.60 5.35 -5.61
CA MET A 34 -6.78 4.16 -4.79
C MET A 34 -7.75 4.48 -3.66
N TYR A 35 -8.55 3.49 -3.27
CA TYR A 35 -9.52 3.58 -2.19
C TYR A 35 -9.19 2.49 -1.18
N SER A 36 -9.19 2.86 0.10
CA SER A 36 -9.02 1.96 1.24
C SER A 36 -9.97 2.45 2.34
N ASP A 37 -10.43 1.54 3.18
CA ASP A 37 -11.19 1.82 4.41
C ASP A 37 -10.27 1.88 5.65
N ASN A 38 -8.99 1.57 5.50
CA ASN A 38 -7.99 1.59 6.57
C ASN A 38 -7.42 2.98 6.79
N GLN A 39 -8.00 3.70 7.74
CA GLN A 39 -7.63 5.07 8.09
C GLN A 39 -6.15 5.22 8.47
N THR A 40 -5.55 4.21 9.11
CA THR A 40 -4.12 4.23 9.47
C THR A 40 -3.26 4.26 8.21
N LEU A 41 -3.56 3.42 7.22
CA LEU A 41 -2.85 3.40 5.95
C LEU A 41 -3.03 4.71 5.17
N ILE A 42 -4.27 5.19 5.08
CA ILE A 42 -4.60 6.46 4.40
C ILE A 42 -3.81 7.61 5.00
N ARG A 43 -3.78 7.71 6.34
CA ARG A 43 -3.03 8.75 7.04
C ARG A 43 -1.54 8.59 6.78
N ALA A 44 -0.99 7.38 6.91
CA ALA A 44 0.42 7.12 6.71
C ALA A 44 0.91 7.54 5.31
N ILE A 45 0.13 7.23 4.26
CA ILE A 45 0.45 7.60 2.89
C ILE A 45 0.35 9.12 2.68
N ASN A 46 -0.77 9.72 3.09
CA ASN A 46 -1.03 11.14 2.83
C ASN A 46 -0.10 12.07 3.61
N GLU A 47 0.22 11.72 4.86
CA GLU A 47 1.08 12.50 5.74
C GLU A 47 2.56 12.07 5.68
N LYS A 48 2.89 11.04 4.87
CA LYS A 48 4.23 10.45 4.75
C LYS A 48 4.81 10.01 6.10
N LEU A 49 3.98 9.38 6.93
CA LEU A 49 4.38 8.89 8.24
C LEU A 49 5.16 7.58 8.12
N PHE A 50 6.13 7.41 9.01
CA PHE A 50 6.85 6.15 9.17
C PHE A 50 6.12 5.25 10.18
N GLU A 51 5.01 4.64 9.73
CA GLU A 51 4.33 3.62 10.53
C GLU A 51 5.19 2.35 10.61
N LYS A 52 5.61 1.98 11.83
CA LYS A 52 6.60 0.91 12.07
C LYS A 52 6.22 -0.43 11.44
N GLU A 53 4.93 -0.73 11.40
CA GLU A 53 4.39 -2.00 10.92
C GLU A 53 4.53 -2.19 9.41
N ILE A 54 4.51 -1.08 8.66
CA ILE A 54 4.63 -1.07 7.19
C ILE A 54 5.95 -0.49 6.73
N TYR A 55 6.91 -0.31 7.64
CA TYR A 55 8.23 0.21 7.34
C TYR A 55 8.97 -0.75 6.40
N GLY A 56 9.44 -0.23 5.26
CA GLY A 56 10.18 -1.00 4.26
C GLY A 56 9.30 -1.80 3.29
N ILE A 57 7.97 -1.72 3.42
CA ILE A 57 7.03 -2.07 2.36
C ILE A 57 7.11 -1.00 1.27
#